data_AF-A0A1Q8B3V3-F1
#
_entry.id   AF-A0A1Q8B3V3-F1
#
_cell.length_a   1.000
_cell.length_b   1.000
_cell.length_c   1.000
_cell.angle_alpha   90.00
_cell.angle_beta   90.00
_cell.angle_gamma   90.00
#
_symmetry.space_group_name_H-M   'P 1'
#
loop_
_entity.id
_entity.type
_entity.pdbx_description
1 polymer ?
#
loop_
_entity_poly.entity_id
_entity_poly.type
_entity_poly.pdbx_seq_one_letter_code
_entity_poly.pdbx_strand_id
1 'polypeptide(L)'
;MFPLHRLIMEQSHSHIAGETCTKHDPLLRSPFCLAPNCTLSPPKHQLVQVATITASDALSGVATLTVTATSSEPDSGTGGGDVPGDIVINGGIVQLRAERSPSGKGRTYTINATAVDVAGNAATSTATCQVSK
;
A
#
# COMPACT_ATOMS: atom_id res chain seq x y z
N MET A 1 20.24 -5.27 28.56
CA MET A 1 19.67 -5.84 27.33
C MET A 1 18.21 -5.40 27.28
N PHE A 2 17.91 -4.30 26.59
CA PHE A 2 16.54 -3.79 26.49
C PHE A 2 15.73 -4.73 25.59
N PRO A 3 14.49 -5.11 25.95
CA PRO A 3 13.68 -6.00 25.12
C PRO A 3 13.35 -5.29 23.81
N LEU A 4 13.61 -5.94 22.66
CA LEU A 4 13.21 -5.49 21.33
C LEU A 4 11.69 -5.27 21.31
N HIS A 5 11.24 -4.03 21.51
CA HIS A 5 9.86 -3.66 21.23
C HIS A 5 9.72 -3.49 19.71
N ARG A 6 8.56 -3.91 19.18
CA ARG A 6 8.28 -4.02 17.75
C ARG A 6 7.68 -2.71 17.25
N LEU A 7 8.35 -2.07 16.30
CA LEU A 7 7.77 -1.10 15.36
C LEU A 7 6.47 -1.68 14.78
N ILE A 8 5.39 -0.92 14.65
CA ILE A 8 4.10 -1.39 14.13
C ILE A 8 3.76 -0.57 12.89
N MET A 9 3.32 -1.22 11.81
CA MET A 9 2.80 -0.55 10.61
C MET A 9 1.34 -0.92 10.38
N GLU A 10 0.48 0.08 10.26
CA GLU A 10 -0.96 -0.10 10.11
C GLU A 10 -1.47 0.49 8.78
N GLN A 11 -2.49 -0.16 8.20
CA GLN A 11 -3.19 0.30 7.02
C GLN A 11 -4.68 0.46 7.29
N SER A 12 -5.24 1.63 6.94
CA SER A 12 -6.69 1.84 6.87
C SER A 12 -7.12 1.93 5.40
N HIS A 13 -8.02 1.04 4.97
CA HIS A 13 -8.60 1.01 3.61
C HIS A 13 -9.89 1.83 3.58
N SER A 14 -10.03 2.74 2.61
CA SER A 14 -11.31 3.39 2.31
C SER A 14 -12.05 2.63 1.20
N HIS A 15 -13.15 1.98 1.57
CA HIS A 15 -14.26 1.58 0.70
C HIS A 15 -14.05 0.50 -0.39
N ILE A 16 -13.17 -0.49 -0.18
CA ILE A 16 -13.22 -1.75 -0.95
C ILE A 16 -13.28 -2.92 0.04
N ALA A 17 -14.23 -3.82 -0.18
CA ALA A 17 -14.72 -4.78 0.80
C ALA A 17 -13.62 -5.64 1.45
N GLY A 18 -13.59 -5.58 2.79
CA GLY A 18 -13.29 -6.70 3.68
C GLY A 18 -11.84 -7.18 3.75
N GLU A 19 -11.04 -6.55 4.62
CA GLU A 19 -10.27 -7.23 5.66
C GLU A 19 -9.50 -6.17 6.46
N THR A 20 -10.00 -5.81 7.65
CA THR A 20 -9.11 -5.30 8.69
C THR A 20 -8.11 -6.42 8.96
N CYS A 21 -6.81 -6.16 8.82
CA CYS A 21 -5.80 -7.20 9.05
C CYS A 21 -5.62 -7.44 10.57
N THR A 22 -6.69 -7.94 11.20
CA THR A 22 -6.76 -8.42 12.59
C THR A 22 -6.82 -9.94 12.62
N LYS A 23 -6.11 -10.63 11.71
CA LYS A 23 -6.10 -12.09 11.69
C LYS A 23 -5.30 -12.61 12.89
N HIS A 24 -6.04 -12.84 13.98
CA HIS A 24 -5.60 -13.47 15.21
C HIS A 24 -5.04 -14.87 14.91
N ASP A 25 -3.71 -14.97 14.79
CA ASP A 25 -2.98 -16.22 15.02
C ASP A 25 -2.47 -16.20 16.48
N PRO A 26 -2.88 -17.14 17.36
CA PRO A 26 -2.55 -17.08 18.78
C PRO A 26 -1.06 -17.23 19.09
N LEU A 27 -0.20 -17.61 18.12
CA LEU A 27 1.20 -17.92 18.38
C LEU A 27 2.22 -17.01 17.65
N LEU A 28 1.78 -16.07 16.81
CA LEU A 28 2.70 -15.13 16.15
C LEU A 28 2.06 -13.74 16.00
N ARG A 29 2.13 -12.93 17.07
CA ARG A 29 1.66 -11.54 17.12
C ARG A 29 2.47 -10.63 16.18
N SER A 30 2.18 -10.68 14.88
CA SER A 30 2.66 -9.72 13.87
C SER A 30 1.51 -8.83 13.40
N PRO A 31 1.40 -7.57 13.87
CA PRO A 31 0.47 -6.60 13.29
C PRO A 31 1.10 -5.91 12.07
N PHE A 32 1.76 -6.68 11.18
CA PHE A 32 2.44 -6.17 9.99
C PHE A 32 1.72 -6.68 8.76
N CYS A 33 0.70 -5.95 8.35
CA CYS A 33 -0.04 -6.38 7.19
C CYS A 33 -0.59 -5.14 6.50
N LEU A 34 0.08 -4.77 5.41
CA LEU A 34 -0.67 -4.12 4.34
C LEU A 34 -1.66 -5.18 3.84
N ALA A 35 -2.96 -4.88 3.78
CA ALA A 35 -3.91 -5.91 3.36
C ALA A 35 -3.54 -6.36 1.94
N PRO A 36 -3.28 -7.66 1.72
CA PRO A 36 -2.84 -8.12 0.43
C PRO A 36 -4.04 -8.07 -0.51
N ASN A 37 -3.86 -7.38 -1.65
CA ASN A 37 -4.76 -7.40 -2.80
C ASN A 37 -6.02 -6.52 -2.67
N CYS A 38 -5.93 -5.27 -3.16
CA CYS A 38 -7.11 -4.44 -3.44
C CYS A 38 -7.53 -4.53 -4.92
N THR A 39 -8.81 -4.29 -5.24
CA THR A 39 -9.30 -4.30 -6.64
C THR A 39 -9.91 -2.95 -7.00
N LEU A 40 -9.42 -2.31 -8.07
CA LEU A 40 -9.87 -1.02 -8.57
C LEU A 40 -10.81 -1.23 -9.77
N SER A 41 -12.08 -0.88 -9.61
CA SER A 41 -13.09 -0.98 -10.68
C SER A 41 -14.26 -0.04 -10.40
N PRO A 42 -14.95 0.50 -11.44
CA PRO A 42 -14.64 0.42 -12.86
C PRO A 42 -13.47 1.32 -13.28
N PRO A 43 -12.77 1.02 -14.40
CA PRO A 43 -11.61 1.79 -14.86
C PRO A 43 -12.03 3.14 -15.48
N LYS A 44 -12.39 4.11 -14.63
CA LYS A 44 -12.88 5.44 -15.03
C LYS A 44 -11.80 6.53 -15.02
N HIS A 45 -10.52 6.17 -15.07
CA HIS A 45 -9.38 7.10 -15.00
C HIS A 45 -9.33 7.95 -13.72
N GLN A 46 -9.96 7.49 -12.63
CA GLN A 46 -10.01 8.22 -11.36
C GLN A 46 -8.91 7.74 -10.42
N LEU A 47 -8.31 8.67 -9.67
CA LEU A 47 -7.46 8.34 -8.53
C LEU A 47 -8.34 7.85 -7.37
N VAL A 48 -8.04 6.65 -6.89
CA VAL A 48 -8.73 6.03 -5.75
C VAL A 48 -7.73 5.91 -4.63
N GLN A 49 -8.07 6.44 -3.45
CA GLN A 49 -7.28 6.21 -2.25
C GLN A 49 -7.42 4.75 -1.83
N VAL A 50 -6.34 4.00 -1.91
CA VAL A 50 -6.32 2.56 -1.59
C VAL A 50 -5.81 2.28 -0.19
N ALA A 51 -4.92 3.12 0.33
CA ALA A 51 -4.35 2.91 1.65
C ALA A 51 -4.01 4.23 2.34
N THR A 52 -4.15 4.24 3.66
CA THR A 52 -3.44 5.16 4.55
C THR A 52 -2.50 4.34 5.40
N ILE A 53 -1.19 4.54 5.23
CA ILE A 53 -0.12 3.81 5.92
C ILE A 53 0.41 4.67 7.05
N THR A 54 0.43 4.12 8.26
CA THR A 54 1.04 4.76 9.42
C THR A 54 2.01 3.81 10.09
N ALA A 55 2.96 4.38 10.84
CA ALA A 55 3.88 3.61 11.68
C ALA A 55 3.86 4.17 13.10
N SER A 56 4.04 3.30 14.09
CA SER A 56 4.17 3.69 15.49
C SER A 56 5.16 2.78 16.22
N ASP A 57 5.92 3.36 17.14
CA ASP A 57 6.74 2.63 18.11
C ASP A 57 6.64 3.34 19.46
N ALA A 58 6.26 2.61 20.50
CA ALA A 58 5.94 3.21 21.80
C ALA A 58 7.19 3.55 22.65
N LEU A 59 8.36 3.01 22.30
CA LEU A 59 9.56 3.14 23.12
C LEU A 59 10.52 4.20 22.57
N SER A 60 10.93 4.01 21.32
CA SER A 60 11.89 4.86 20.61
C SER A 60 11.22 5.84 19.66
N GLY A 61 9.97 5.57 19.26
CA GLY A 61 9.26 6.38 18.28
C GLY A 61 9.73 6.11 16.85
N VAL A 62 8.94 6.54 15.88
CA VAL A 62 9.25 6.34 14.46
C VAL A 62 10.18 7.45 13.98
N ALA A 63 11.32 7.08 13.42
CA ALA A 63 12.25 8.00 12.80
C ALA A 63 11.86 8.31 11.35
N THR A 64 11.53 7.28 10.57
CA THR A 64 11.12 7.43 9.17
C THR A 64 10.00 6.48 8.77
N LEU A 65 9.18 6.92 7.82
CA LEU A 65 8.21 6.11 7.08
C LEU A 65 8.37 6.43 5.60
N THR A 66 8.75 5.43 4.81
CA THR A 66 8.91 5.53 3.36
C THR A 66 7.87 4.65 2.69
N VAL A 67 7.09 5.23 1.77
CA VAL A 67 6.09 4.51 0.98
C VAL A 67 6.40 4.71 -0.50
N THR A 68 6.48 3.61 -1.24
CA THR A 68 6.69 3.60 -2.69
C THR A 68 5.67 2.69 -3.36
N ALA A 69 5.44 2.90 -4.65
CA ALA A 69 4.67 1.95 -5.46
C ALA A 69 5.19 1.89 -6.89
N THR A 70 4.95 0.75 -7.55
CA THR A 70 5.26 0.51 -8.96
C THR A 70 4.03 0.01 -9.71
N SER A 71 4.02 0.17 -11.04
CA SER A 71 2.95 -0.28 -11.93
C SER A 71 3.50 -1.33 -12.92
N SER A 72 2.68 -2.32 -13.25
CA SER A 72 2.97 -3.31 -14.30
C SER A 72 2.77 -2.78 -15.73
N GLU A 73 2.15 -1.61 -15.88
CA GLU A 73 1.93 -0.94 -17.17
C GLU A 73 2.60 0.44 -17.16
N PRO A 74 3.01 0.98 -18.32
CA PRO A 74 3.52 2.35 -18.42
C PRO A 74 2.54 3.39 -17.87
N ASP A 75 3.06 4.47 -17.28
CA ASP A 75 2.25 5.60 -16.78
C ASP A 75 1.55 6.37 -17.91
N SER A 76 2.05 6.25 -19.14
CA SER A 76 1.36 6.84 -20.28
C SER A 76 1.53 6.03 -21.57
N GLY A 77 0.66 6.33 -22.54
CA GLY A 77 0.70 5.73 -23.87
C GLY A 77 0.01 4.37 -23.97
N THR A 78 -0.89 4.04 -23.03
CA THR A 78 -1.59 2.75 -23.00
C THR A 78 -2.86 2.70 -23.86
N GLY A 79 -3.29 3.84 -24.44
CA GLY A 79 -4.43 3.92 -25.36
C GLY A 79 -5.00 5.35 -25.52
N GLY A 80 -6.06 5.49 -26.33
CA GLY A 80 -6.65 6.79 -26.71
C GLY A 80 -7.39 7.59 -25.62
N GLY A 81 -7.27 7.20 -24.35
CA GLY A 81 -7.86 7.90 -23.20
C GLY A 81 -7.00 7.80 -21.94
N ASP A 82 -5.75 7.41 -22.10
CA ASP A 82 -4.73 7.26 -21.05
C ASP A 82 -4.49 8.60 -20.34
N VAL A 83 -4.38 8.56 -19.00
CA VAL A 83 -4.16 9.74 -18.16
C VAL A 83 -2.96 9.51 -17.25
N PRO A 84 -1.86 10.28 -17.40
CA PRO A 84 -0.64 10.08 -16.62
C PRO A 84 -0.83 10.40 -15.12
N GLY A 85 0.18 10.03 -14.33
CA GLY A 85 0.15 10.19 -12.88
C GLY A 85 -0.74 9.15 -12.22
N ASP A 86 -0.41 7.89 -12.48
CA ASP A 86 -1.14 6.72 -11.99
C ASP A 86 -0.98 6.43 -10.52
N ILE A 87 0.13 6.91 -9.95
CA ILE A 87 0.53 6.66 -8.57
C ILE A 87 0.75 8.02 -7.92
N VAL A 88 -0.05 8.31 -6.89
CA VAL A 88 0.12 9.50 -6.06
C VAL A 88 0.31 9.04 -4.63
N ILE A 89 1.47 9.40 -4.06
CA ILE A 89 1.81 9.11 -2.67
C ILE A 89 2.09 10.43 -1.97
N ASN A 90 1.32 10.73 -0.93
CA ASN A 90 1.51 11.91 -0.10
C ASN A 90 1.65 11.47 1.36
N GLY A 91 2.90 11.35 1.81
CA GLY A 91 3.23 10.72 3.09
C GLY A 91 2.79 9.26 3.10
N GLY A 92 1.87 8.93 4.01
CA GLY A 92 1.28 7.60 4.12
C GLY A 92 0.06 7.34 3.23
N ILE A 93 -0.49 8.37 2.59
CA ILE A 93 -1.69 8.23 1.76
C ILE A 93 -1.28 7.77 0.36
N VAL A 94 -1.82 6.63 -0.06
CA VAL A 94 -1.58 6.05 -1.39
C VAL A 94 -2.86 6.12 -2.21
N GLN A 95 -2.78 6.80 -3.35
CA GLN A 95 -3.84 6.87 -4.34
C GLN A 95 -3.33 6.26 -5.65
N LEU A 96 -4.15 5.39 -6.23
CA LEU A 96 -3.85 4.68 -7.47
C LEU A 96 -4.93 4.96 -8.49
N ARG A 97 -4.56 5.15 -9.75
CA ARG A 97 -5.52 5.39 -10.81
C ARG A 97 -6.20 4.08 -11.21
N ALA A 98 -7.53 4.07 -11.16
CA ALA A 98 -8.36 3.02 -11.72
C ALA A 98 -8.38 3.17 -13.25
N GLU A 99 -7.29 2.78 -13.90
CA GLU A 99 -7.17 2.68 -15.34
C GLU A 99 -6.25 1.52 -15.72
N ARG A 100 -6.35 1.08 -16.97
CA ARG A 100 -5.54 0.01 -17.54
C ARG A 100 -5.58 0.08 -19.05
N SER A 101 -4.58 -0.50 -19.70
CA SER A 101 -4.57 -0.68 -21.14
C SER A 101 -5.78 -1.51 -21.61
N PRO A 102 -6.50 -1.09 -22.68
CA PRO A 102 -7.60 -1.87 -23.25
C PRO A 102 -7.15 -3.22 -23.85
N SER A 103 -5.90 -3.30 -24.32
CA SER A 103 -5.30 -4.50 -24.92
C SER A 103 -4.50 -5.35 -23.92
N GLY A 104 -4.29 -4.85 -22.70
CA GLY A 104 -3.55 -5.53 -21.63
C GLY A 104 -4.37 -6.60 -20.90
N LYS A 105 -3.71 -7.27 -19.93
CA LYS A 105 -4.34 -8.28 -19.05
C LYS A 105 -4.98 -7.67 -17.78
N GLY A 106 -4.88 -6.35 -17.61
CA GLY A 106 -5.15 -5.66 -16.36
C GLY A 106 -3.88 -5.12 -15.74
N ARG A 107 -4.02 -4.06 -14.95
CA ARG A 107 -2.89 -3.37 -14.31
C ARG A 107 -2.71 -3.88 -12.89
N THR A 108 -1.47 -4.14 -12.48
CA THR A 108 -1.12 -4.42 -11.09
C THR A 108 -0.21 -3.33 -10.56
N TYR A 109 -0.60 -2.74 -9.44
CA TYR A 109 0.24 -1.87 -8.63
C TYR A 109 0.85 -2.67 -7.48
N THR A 110 2.13 -2.45 -7.20
CA THR A 110 2.82 -3.03 -6.05
C THR A 110 3.26 -1.91 -5.12
N ILE A 111 2.70 -1.86 -3.92
CA ILE A 111 2.98 -0.86 -2.89
C ILE A 111 3.96 -1.47 -1.89
N ASN A 112 5.05 -0.76 -1.59
CA ASN A 112 6.01 -1.12 -0.55
C ASN A 112 6.11 0.00 0.48
N ALA A 113 5.98 -0.37 1.76
CA ALA A 113 6.18 0.55 2.87
C ALA A 113 7.33 0.06 3.74
N THR A 114 8.14 0.98 4.25
CA THR A 114 9.25 0.72 5.16
C THR A 114 9.27 1.78 6.24
N ALA A 115 9.22 1.36 7.50
CA ALA A 115 9.41 2.24 8.64
C ALA A 115 10.71 1.89 9.36
N VAL A 116 11.36 2.90 9.95
CA VAL A 116 12.53 2.76 10.81
C VAL A 116 12.29 3.56 12.08
N ASP A 117 12.62 2.99 13.24
CA ASP A 117 12.53 3.66 14.54
C ASP A 117 13.83 4.39 14.93
N VAL A 118 13.81 5.18 16.01
CA VAL A 118 15.00 5.94 16.46
C VAL A 118 16.11 5.02 16.97
N ALA A 119 15.80 3.79 17.37
CA ALA A 119 16.77 2.79 17.77
C ALA A 119 17.39 2.03 16.58
N GLY A 120 16.93 2.27 15.35
CA GLY A 120 17.41 1.66 14.12
C GLY A 120 16.72 0.34 13.75
N ASN A 121 15.63 -0.05 14.43
CA ASN A 121 14.84 -1.21 14.01
C ASN A 121 14.00 -0.85 12.78
N ALA A 122 13.92 -1.77 11.82
CA ALA A 122 13.18 -1.57 10.58
C ALA A 122 12.04 -2.58 10.42
N ALA A 123 10.97 -2.14 9.78
CA ALA A 123 9.86 -2.98 9.38
C ALA A 123 9.40 -2.66 7.96
N THR A 124 9.14 -3.71 7.18
CA THR A 124 8.71 -3.61 5.78
C THR A 124 7.39 -4.33 5.58
N SER A 125 6.54 -3.81 4.71
CA SER A 125 5.32 -4.50 4.31
C SER A 125 4.97 -4.17 2.86
N THR A 126 4.36 -5.13 2.16
CA THR A 126 4.05 -5.03 0.73
C THR A 126 2.59 -5.37 0.49
N ALA A 127 1.93 -4.63 -0.38
CA ALA A 127 0.58 -4.91 -0.86
C ALA A 127 0.52 -4.76 -2.37
N THR A 128 -0.47 -5.40 -2.97
CA THR A 128 -0.74 -5.32 -4.40
C THR A 128 -2.16 -4.81 -4.61
N CYS A 129 -2.39 -4.13 -5.71
CA CYS A 129 -3.72 -3.67 -6.12
C CYS A 129 -3.90 -3.93 -7.61
N GLN A 130 -5.04 -4.48 -8.02
CA GLN A 130 -5.30 -4.83 -9.41
C GLN A 130 -6.46 -4.02 -9.99
N VAL A 131 -6.29 -3.55 -11.22
CA VAL A 131 -7.39 -3.04 -12.05
C VAL A 131 -7.85 -4.20 -12.93
N SER A 132 -8.96 -4.83 -12.56
CA SER A 132 -9.48 -6.02 -13.24
C SER A 132 -10.08 -5.70 -14.62
N LYS A 133 -10.18 -6.71 -15.48
CA LYS A 133 -10.85 -6.60 -16.78
C LYS A 133 -12.36 -6.47 -16.63
#